data_AF-B4LWU5-F1
#
_entry.id   AF-B4LWU5-F1
#
_cell.length_a   1.000
_cell.length_b   1.000
_cell.length_c   1.000
_cell.angle_alpha   90.00
_cell.angle_beta   90.00
_cell.angle_gamma   90.00
#
_symmetry.space_group_name_H-M   'P 1'
#
loop_
_entity.id
_entity.type
_entity.pdbx_description
1 polymer ?
#
loop_
_entity_poly.entity_id
_entity_poly.type
_entity_poly.pdbx_seq_one_letter_code
_entity_poly.pdbx_strand_id
1 'polypeptide(L)'
;MAEVKFLVVLPANPDESDRMSKLAIRGSLLQEPQQFSINFVNSPSCTDNITYHFKVKVPSQTIVENYKRNGEWSGSHQEKYLNIFDESTFSLAFQFDYDNSTIIVYQVRGQGYNFVTKFETLFSLSEIQSIQVWGDVQKINEFSLSYD
;
A
#
# COMPACT_ATOMS: atom_id res chain seq x y z
N MET A 1 -5.34 3.68 -18.12
CA MET A 1 -5.02 2.58 -17.18
C MET A 1 -3.94 3.08 -16.24
N ALA A 2 -4.02 2.75 -14.95
CA ALA A 2 -2.90 3.00 -14.05
C ALA A 2 -1.68 2.22 -14.55
N GLU A 3 -0.52 2.85 -14.61
CA GLU A 3 0.71 2.18 -15.03
C GLU A 3 1.24 1.33 -13.87
N VAL A 4 0.94 0.03 -13.91
CA VAL A 4 1.39 -0.94 -12.90
C VAL A 4 2.87 -1.23 -13.11
N LYS A 5 3.73 -0.80 -12.18
CA LYS A 5 5.17 -1.01 -12.23
C LYS A 5 5.60 -2.33 -11.60
N PHE A 6 4.86 -2.77 -10.59
CA PHE A 6 5.11 -4.02 -9.88
C PHE A 6 3.78 -4.61 -9.41
N LEU A 7 3.66 -5.93 -9.47
CA LEU A 7 2.47 -6.67 -9.07
C LEU A 7 2.88 -7.98 -8.42
N VAL A 8 2.25 -8.29 -7.29
CA VAL A 8 2.32 -9.60 -6.66
C VAL A 8 0.90 -10.10 -6.43
N VAL A 9 0.60 -11.29 -6.96
CA VAL A 9 -0.62 -12.03 -6.64
C VAL A 9 -0.38 -12.77 -5.32
N LEU A 10 -1.29 -12.58 -4.37
CA LEU A 10 -1.23 -13.27 -3.08
C LEU A 10 -1.72 -14.71 -3.25
N PRO A 11 -1.16 -15.67 -2.49
CA PRO A 11 -1.68 -17.03 -2.48
C PRO A 11 -3.14 -17.01 -2.00
N ALA A 12 -3.95 -17.88 -2.59
CA ALA A 12 -5.30 -18.14 -2.11
C ALA A 12 -5.19 -18.99 -0.84
N ASN A 13 -5.10 -18.34 0.32
CA ASN A 13 -5.09 -19.01 1.61
C ASN A 13 -6.53 -19.06 2.15
N PRO A 14 -7.17 -20.25 2.16
CA PRO A 14 -8.53 -20.40 2.67
C PRO A 14 -8.57 -20.46 4.19
N ASP A 15 -7.42 -20.67 4.85
CA ASP A 15 -7.32 -20.78 6.31
C ASP A 15 -7.02 -19.42 6.93
N GLU A 16 -7.82 -19.04 7.92
CA GLU A 16 -7.62 -17.81 8.70
C GLU A 16 -6.33 -17.86 9.54
N SER A 17 -5.78 -19.05 9.79
CA SER A 17 -4.52 -19.21 10.52
C SER A 17 -3.27 -18.94 9.69
N ASP A 18 -3.38 -18.78 8.37
CA ASP A 18 -2.24 -18.51 7.45
C ASP A 18 -2.54 -17.23 6.64
N ARG A 19 -2.99 -16.18 7.34
CA ARG A 19 -3.29 -14.89 6.73
C ARG A 19 -2.02 -14.04 6.66
N MET A 20 -1.92 -13.21 5.63
CA MET A 20 -0.83 -12.24 5.51
C MET A 20 -0.95 -11.22 6.65
N SER A 21 -0.01 -11.24 7.59
CA SER A 21 0.00 -10.32 8.73
C SER A 21 0.87 -9.08 8.50
N LYS A 22 1.84 -9.16 7.57
CA LYS A 22 2.71 -8.02 7.27
C LYS A 22 3.20 -8.00 5.83
N LEU A 23 3.30 -6.80 5.27
CA LEU A 23 4.10 -6.46 4.10
C LEU A 23 5.24 -5.53 4.53
N ALA A 24 6.47 -5.82 4.11
CA ALA A 24 7.57 -4.85 4.09
C ALA A 24 7.99 -4.62 2.64
N ILE A 25 8.13 -3.35 2.25
CA ILE A 25 8.48 -2.96 0.89
C ILE A 25 9.49 -1.82 0.89
N ARG A 26 10.54 -1.97 0.06
CA ARG A 26 11.51 -0.92 -0.24
C ARG A 26 11.64 -0.76 -1.74
N GLY A 27 11.74 0.48 -2.20
CA GLY A 27 11.89 0.78 -3.61
C GLY A 27 12.67 2.07 -3.85
N SER A 28 13.15 2.20 -5.09
CA SER A 28 13.79 3.43 -5.59
C SER A 28 12.82 4.13 -6.54
N LEU A 29 12.78 5.46 -6.47
CA LEU A 29 11.93 6.30 -7.32
C LEU A 29 12.68 6.69 -8.60
N LEU A 30 11.93 7.16 -9.60
CA LEU A 30 12.51 7.81 -10.80
C LEU A 30 13.17 9.16 -10.41
N GLN A 31 13.89 9.77 -11.34
CA GLN A 31 14.34 11.16 -11.16
C GLN A 31 13.13 12.12 -11.12
N GLU A 32 13.17 13.10 -10.23
CA GLU A 32 12.10 14.10 -10.04
C GLU A 32 10.69 13.49 -9.90
N PRO A 33 10.51 12.50 -9.01
CA PRO A 33 9.26 11.75 -8.92
C PRO A 33 8.13 12.67 -8.43
N GLN A 34 6.96 12.55 -9.04
CA GLN A 34 5.77 13.31 -8.64
C GLN A 34 4.93 12.51 -7.65
N GLN A 35 4.73 11.21 -7.92
CA GLN A 35 3.88 10.37 -7.10
C GLN A 35 4.12 8.88 -7.30
N PHE A 36 3.84 8.10 -6.27
CA PHE A 36 3.69 6.65 -6.38
C PHE A 36 2.55 6.17 -5.48
N SER A 37 2.07 4.94 -5.67
CA SER A 37 1.13 4.33 -4.73
C SER A 37 1.36 2.84 -4.52
N ILE A 38 1.03 2.38 -3.32
CA ILE A 38 0.88 0.97 -2.97
C ILE A 38 -0.62 0.69 -2.86
N ASN A 39 -1.10 -0.29 -3.61
CA ASN A 39 -2.52 -0.55 -3.79
C ASN A 39 -2.83 -2.00 -3.42
N PHE A 40 -3.76 -2.18 -2.49
CA PHE A 40 -4.28 -3.47 -2.08
C PHE A 40 -5.58 -3.73 -2.84
N VAL A 41 -5.51 -4.53 -3.89
CA VAL A 41 -6.59 -4.65 -4.88
C VAL A 41 -7.27 -6.02 -4.78
N ASN A 42 -8.57 -6.03 -5.07
CA ASN A 42 -9.42 -7.20 -4.91
C ASN A 42 -9.41 -8.13 -6.14
N SER A 43 -8.73 -7.73 -7.21
CA SER A 43 -8.46 -8.57 -8.38
C SER A 43 -7.14 -8.14 -9.04
N PRO A 44 -6.25 -9.08 -9.41
CA PRO A 44 -5.00 -8.74 -10.09
C PRO A 44 -5.17 -8.02 -11.43
N SER A 45 -6.26 -8.32 -12.14
CA SER A 45 -6.52 -7.81 -13.50
C SER A 45 -7.61 -6.74 -13.56
N CYS A 46 -8.28 -6.43 -12.45
CA CYS A 46 -9.36 -5.45 -12.40
C CYS A 46 -9.22 -4.55 -11.17
N THR A 47 -9.05 -3.25 -11.43
CA THR A 47 -8.85 -2.22 -10.40
C THR A 47 -10.13 -1.43 -10.13
N ASP A 48 -11.30 -2.04 -10.31
CA ASP A 48 -12.58 -1.40 -9.97
C ASP A 48 -12.86 -1.44 -8.47
N ASN A 49 -12.27 -2.42 -7.79
CA ASN A 49 -12.29 -2.53 -6.34
C ASN A 49 -10.86 -2.49 -5.80
N ILE A 50 -10.62 -1.53 -4.91
CA ILE A 50 -9.34 -1.32 -4.24
C ILE A 50 -9.67 -1.11 -2.77
N THR A 51 -9.24 -2.06 -1.93
CA THR A 51 -9.45 -2.02 -0.48
C THR A 51 -8.69 -0.86 0.14
N TYR A 52 -7.45 -0.65 -0.29
CA TYR A 52 -6.64 0.45 0.21
C TYR A 52 -5.69 0.97 -0.88
N HIS A 53 -5.80 2.26 -1.15
CA HIS A 53 -4.92 3.05 -2.01
C HIS A 53 -4.08 3.98 -1.14
N PHE A 54 -2.83 3.61 -0.92
CA PHE A 54 -1.86 4.45 -0.22
C PHE A 54 -0.99 5.16 -1.25
N LYS A 55 -1.28 6.43 -1.52
CA LYS A 55 -0.54 7.25 -2.48
C LYS A 55 0.34 8.25 -1.78
N VAL A 56 1.53 8.47 -2.31
CA VAL A 56 2.45 9.51 -1.88
C VAL A 56 2.58 10.54 -3.00
N LYS A 57 2.35 11.82 -2.69
CA LYS A 57 2.75 12.98 -3.49
C LYS A 57 4.14 13.38 -3.01
N VAL A 58 5.18 13.07 -3.79
CA VAL A 58 6.57 13.15 -3.31
C VAL A 58 7.03 14.60 -3.07
N PRO A 59 6.82 15.57 -3.98
CA PRO A 59 7.30 16.94 -3.77
C PRO A 59 6.65 17.63 -2.56
N SER A 60 5.35 17.39 -2.34
CA SER A 60 4.63 17.94 -1.19
C SER A 60 4.76 17.06 0.07
N GLN A 61 5.46 15.94 -0.04
CA GLN A 61 5.56 14.88 0.97
C GLN A 61 4.22 14.58 1.67
N THR A 62 3.18 14.37 0.88
CA THR A 62 1.81 14.18 1.38
C THR A 62 1.33 12.78 1.03
N ILE A 63 0.73 12.06 1.97
CA ILE A 63 -0.03 10.85 1.65
C ILE A 63 -1.48 11.18 1.33
N VAL A 64 -2.04 10.44 0.39
CA VAL A 64 -3.46 10.39 0.09
C VAL A 64 -3.91 8.95 0.27
N GLU A 65 -4.87 8.74 1.17
CA GLU A 65 -5.42 7.44 1.50
C GLU A 65 -6.87 7.37 1.02
N ASN A 66 -7.19 6.36 0.23
CA ASN A 66 -8.54 6.18 -0.31
C ASN A 66 -8.85 4.70 -0.54
N TYR A 67 -10.07 4.42 -0.95
CA TYR A 67 -10.52 3.14 -1.49
C TYR A 67 -11.35 3.36 -2.75
N LYS A 68 -11.54 2.29 -3.51
CA LYS A 68 -12.33 2.30 -4.74
C LYS A 68 -13.35 1.17 -4.71
N ARG A 69 -14.59 1.44 -5.11
CA ARG A 69 -15.67 0.46 -5.16
C ARG A 69 -16.44 0.58 -6.47
N ASN A 70 -16.61 -0.53 -7.19
CA ASN A 70 -17.35 -0.59 -8.45
C ASN A 70 -16.90 0.45 -9.48
N GLY A 71 -15.59 0.70 -9.58
CA GLY A 71 -15.04 1.66 -10.54
C GLY A 71 -14.96 3.10 -10.03
N GLU A 72 -15.53 3.40 -8.86
CA GLU A 72 -15.61 4.75 -8.31
C GLU A 72 -14.72 4.92 -7.07
N TRP A 73 -13.96 6.02 -7.03
CA TRP A 73 -13.19 6.41 -5.84
C TRP A 73 -14.12 6.94 -4.75
N SER A 74 -13.80 6.69 -3.47
CA SER A 74 -14.55 7.35 -2.40
C SER A 74 -14.30 8.86 -2.40
N GLY A 75 -15.35 9.63 -2.10
CA GLY A 75 -15.24 11.06 -1.84
C GLY A 75 -14.57 11.39 -0.50
N SER A 76 -14.47 10.42 0.42
CA SER A 76 -13.95 10.60 1.79
C SER A 76 -12.48 10.17 1.91
N HIS A 77 -11.60 10.72 1.07
CA HIS A 77 -10.17 10.45 1.17
C HIS A 77 -9.53 11.23 2.33
N GLN A 78 -8.40 10.73 2.84
CA GLN A 78 -7.59 11.43 3.84
C GLN A 78 -6.32 11.94 3.17
N GLU A 79 -5.94 13.20 3.45
CA GLU A 79 -4.63 13.73 3.08
C GLU A 79 -3.84 14.10 4.34
N LYS A 80 -2.56 13.69 4.40
CA LYS A 80 -1.70 13.97 5.54
C LYS A 80 -0.29 14.30 5.10
N TYR A 81 0.26 15.40 5.60
CA TYR A 81 1.66 15.74 5.40
C TYR A 81 2.56 14.79 6.22
N LEU A 82 3.64 14.33 5.60
CA LEU A 82 4.64 13.48 6.19
C LEU A 82 6.03 13.99 5.80
N ASN A 83 6.81 14.50 6.75
CA ASN A 83 8.19 14.91 6.49
C ASN A 83 9.15 13.71 6.47
N ILE A 84 8.83 12.67 5.68
CA ILE A 84 9.45 11.36 5.87
C ILE A 84 10.04 10.70 4.64
N PHE A 85 9.62 11.06 3.44
CA PHE A 85 10.17 10.44 2.23
C PHE A 85 11.43 11.16 1.81
N ASP A 86 12.49 10.39 1.55
CA ASP A 86 13.56 10.90 0.73
C ASP A 86 13.10 10.85 -0.73
N GLU A 87 13.54 11.79 -1.56
CA GLU A 87 13.05 11.90 -2.94
C GLU A 87 13.54 10.77 -3.85
N SER A 88 14.42 9.89 -3.36
CA SER A 88 15.09 8.86 -4.15
C SER A 88 14.63 7.43 -3.85
N THR A 89 14.10 7.16 -2.66
CA THR A 89 13.72 5.85 -2.15
C THR A 89 12.56 5.93 -1.16
N PHE A 90 11.87 4.80 -0.99
CA PHE A 90 10.88 4.61 0.06
C PHE A 90 11.09 3.28 0.77
N SER A 91 10.65 3.22 2.02
CA SER A 91 10.76 2.04 2.88
C SER A 91 9.59 2.01 3.85
N LEU A 92 8.62 1.14 3.58
CA LEU A 92 7.32 1.08 4.25
C LEU A 92 7.04 -0.34 4.76
N ALA A 93 6.28 -0.42 5.85
CA ALA A 93 5.69 -1.66 6.31
C ALA A 93 4.19 -1.46 6.55
N PHE A 94 3.39 -2.45 6.18
CA PHE A 94 1.96 -2.49 6.37
C PHE A 94 1.65 -3.70 7.25
N GLN A 95 0.97 -3.47 8.36
CA GLN A 95 0.53 -4.49 9.29
C GLN A 95 -0.98 -4.63 9.19
N PHE A 96 -1.45 -5.87 9.05
CA PHE A 96 -2.86 -6.18 8.82
C PHE A 96 -3.49 -6.64 10.14
N ASP A 97 -4.56 -5.98 10.52
CA ASP A 97 -5.39 -6.34 11.66
C ASP A 97 -6.78 -6.71 11.14
N TYR A 98 -7.01 -8.01 11.01
CA TYR A 98 -8.24 -8.57 10.47
C TYR A 98 -9.43 -8.38 11.41
N ASP A 99 -9.19 -8.46 12.73
CA ASP A 99 -10.25 -8.35 13.73
C ASP A 99 -10.84 -6.94 13.76
N ASN A 100 -10.01 -5.92 13.57
CA ASN A 100 -10.45 -4.53 13.53
C ASN A 100 -10.67 -4.00 12.10
N SER A 101 -10.39 -4.79 11.06
CA SER A 101 -10.42 -4.36 9.65
C SER A 101 -9.56 -3.13 9.40
N THR A 102 -8.31 -3.17 9.87
CA THR A 102 -7.39 -2.03 9.78
C THR A 102 -6.04 -2.40 9.21
N ILE A 103 -5.41 -1.44 8.53
CA ILE A 103 -4.04 -1.54 8.04
C ILE A 103 -3.23 -0.42 8.69
N ILE A 104 -2.20 -0.79 9.45
CA ILE A 104 -1.29 0.16 10.10
C ILE A 104 -0.05 0.30 9.23
N VAL A 105 0.28 1.54 8.88
CA VAL A 105 1.45 1.84 8.05
C VAL A 105 2.56 2.40 8.92
N TYR A 106 3.75 1.84 8.75
CA TYR A 106 4.98 2.32 9.34
C TYR A 106 5.97 2.68 8.24
N GLN A 107 6.77 3.69 8.54
CA GLN A 107 8.01 3.90 7.82
C GLN A 107 9.12 3.11 8.50
N VAL A 108 9.96 2.44 7.71
CA VAL A 108 11.12 1.72 8.23
C VAL A 108 12.38 2.56 8.00
N ARG A 109 12.99 3.05 9.10
CA ARG A 109 14.25 3.81 9.09
C ARG A 109 15.28 3.11 9.97
N GLY A 110 16.37 2.62 9.38
CA GLY A 110 17.39 1.87 10.13
C GLY A 110 16.78 0.65 10.84
N GLN A 111 16.97 0.56 12.16
CA GLN A 111 16.41 -0.49 13.03
C GLN A 111 14.99 -0.17 13.56
N GLY A 112 14.44 1.03 13.28
CA GLY A 112 13.19 1.51 13.87
C GLY A 112 12.00 1.55 12.91
N TYR A 113 10.79 1.46 13.48
CA TYR A 113 9.51 1.65 12.81
C TYR A 113 8.84 2.93 13.32
N ASN A 114 8.63 3.91 12.43
CA ASN A 114 7.90 5.13 12.76
C ASN A 114 6.45 4.99 12.28
N PHE A 115 5.50 5.13 13.19
CA PHE A 115 4.08 5.14 12.84
C PHE A 115 3.76 6.26 11.84
N VAL A 116 3.04 5.93 10.77
CA VAL A 116 2.62 6.88 9.73
C VAL A 116 1.12 7.16 9.86
N THR A 117 0.31 6.11 9.76
CA THR A 117 -1.15 6.20 9.72
C THR A 117 -1.78 4.85 10.04
N LYS A 118 -3.08 4.88 10.36
CA LYS A 118 -3.93 3.71 10.51
C LYS A 118 -5.12 3.91 9.58
N PHE A 119 -5.29 3.00 8.63
CA PHE A 119 -6.41 3.01 7.71
C PHE A 119 -7.47 2.02 8.16
N GLU A 120 -8.69 2.50 8.39
CA GLU A 120 -9.85 1.67 8.69
C GLU A 120 -10.63 1.41 7.39
N THR A 121 -10.85 0.15 7.05
CA THR A 121 -11.51 -0.25 5.81
C THR A 121 -12.91 -0.81 6.07
N LEU A 122 -13.82 -0.57 5.12
CA LEU A 122 -15.15 -1.18 5.09
C LEU A 122 -15.16 -2.55 4.38
N PHE A 123 -14.04 -2.95 3.79
CA PHE A 123 -13.87 -4.20 3.04
C PHE A 123 -13.12 -5.22 3.86
N SER A 124 -13.42 -6.50 3.65
CA SER A 124 -12.67 -7.55 4.31
C SER A 124 -11.24 -7.58 3.78
N LEU A 125 -10.25 -7.61 4.67
CA LEU A 125 -8.85 -7.73 4.27
C LEU A 125 -8.58 -9.05 3.53
N SER A 126 -9.40 -10.08 3.77
CA SER A 126 -9.33 -11.37 3.04
C SER A 126 -9.76 -11.25 1.58
N GLU A 127 -10.41 -10.16 1.17
CA GLU A 127 -10.75 -9.91 -0.24
C GLU A 127 -9.57 -9.34 -1.04
N ILE A 128 -8.44 -8.98 -0.40
CA ILE A 128 -7.24 -8.51 -1.09
C ILE A 128 -6.58 -9.70 -1.79
N GLN A 129 -6.47 -9.63 -3.11
CA GLN A 129 -5.89 -10.70 -3.93
C GLN A 129 -4.51 -10.36 -4.47
N SER A 130 -4.18 -9.07 -4.56
CA SER A 130 -2.86 -8.65 -5.01
C SER A 130 -2.46 -7.29 -4.47
N ILE A 131 -1.15 -7.08 -4.45
CA ILE A 131 -0.54 -5.81 -4.12
C ILE A 131 0.08 -5.26 -5.40
N GLN A 132 -0.24 -4.01 -5.73
CA GLN A 132 0.27 -3.34 -6.92
C GLN A 132 0.97 -2.05 -6.56
N VAL A 133 2.09 -1.78 -7.23
CA VAL A 133 2.82 -0.51 -7.13
C VAL A 133 2.66 0.26 -8.43
N TRP A 134 2.22 1.51 -8.33
CA TRP A 134 1.96 2.39 -9.47
C TRP A 134 2.80 3.67 -9.39
N GLY A 135 2.94 4.36 -10.52
CA GLY A 135 3.55 5.70 -10.59
C GLY A 135 5.07 5.69 -10.77
N ASP A 136 5.74 6.69 -10.21
CA ASP A 136 7.12 7.06 -10.51
C ASP A 136 8.16 6.21 -9.75
N VAL A 137 8.01 4.89 -9.86
CA VAL A 137 8.89 3.90 -9.22
C VAL A 137 9.84 3.32 -10.26
N GLN A 138 11.14 3.40 -9.97
CA GLN A 138 12.19 2.84 -10.83
C GLN A 138 12.33 1.33 -10.62
N LYS A 139 12.31 0.88 -9.36
CA LYS A 139 12.43 -0.55 -9.01
C LYS A 139 11.95 -0.81 -7.58
N ILE A 140 11.50 -2.03 -7.34
CA ILE A 140 11.33 -2.59 -5.99
C ILE A 140 12.63 -3.30 -5.61
N ASN A 141 13.24 -2.87 -4.52
CA ASN A 141 14.50 -3.39 -3.98
C ASN A 141 14.26 -4.55 -3.01
N GLU A 142 13.17 -4.48 -2.24
CA GLU A 142 12.80 -5.47 -1.23
C GLU A 142 11.28 -5.57 -1.21
N PHE A 143 10.77 -6.80 -1.19
CA PHE A 143 9.37 -7.09 -1.01
C PHE A 143 9.27 -8.36 -0.17
N SER A 144 8.70 -8.26 1.02
CA SER A 144 8.60 -9.37 1.96
C SER A 144 7.20 -9.43 2.52
N LEU A 145 6.62 -10.63 2.45
CA LEU A 145 5.35 -10.96 3.04
C LEU A 145 5.60 -11.85 4.26
N SER A 146 4.88 -11.59 5.33
CA SER A 146 4.82 -12.46 6.50
C SER A 146 3.39 -12.95 6.67
N TYR A 147 3.27 -14.20 7.07
CA TYR A 147 2.02 -14.89 7.35
C TYR A 147 2.07 -15.42 8.78
N ASP A 148 0.91 -15.58 9.40
CA ASP A 148 0.76 -16.08 10.77
C ASP A 148 1.04 -17.60 10.91
#